data_AF-A0A6I1VZB0-F1
#
_entry.id   AF-A0A6I1VZB0-F1
#
_cell.length_a   1.000
_cell.length_b   1.000
_cell.length_c   1.000
_cell.angle_alpha   90.00
_cell.angle_beta   90.00
_cell.angle_gamma   90.00
#
_symmetry.space_group_name_H-M   'P 1'
#
loop_
_entity.id
_entity.type
_entity.pdbx_description
1 polymer ?
#
loop_
_entity_poly.entity_id
_entity_poly.type
_entity_poly.pdbx_seq_one_letter_code
_entity_poly.pdbx_strand_id
1 'polypeptide(L)' 'FEKIRYEGFDPKGDPVVRVADGFHARVVQHECDHLIGRLYPSRIKDFSKFGFIEVLFPELAPGTQE' A
#
# COMPACT_ATOMS: atom_id res chain seq x y z
N PHE A 1 -8.31 0.69 -6.60
CA PHE A 1 -8.51 0.05 -7.91
C PHE A 1 -7.74 -1.26 -7.94
N GLU A 2 -8.26 -2.29 -8.62
CA GLU A 2 -7.57 -3.59 -8.74
C GLU A 2 -6.50 -3.60 -9.83
N LYS A 3 -6.67 -2.78 -10.87
CA LYS A 3 -5.71 -2.59 -11.96
C LYS A 3 -5.51 -1.10 -12.21
N ILE A 4 -4.27 -0.69 -12.44
CA ILE A 4 -3.89 0.70 -12.69
C ILE A 4 -2.89 0.78 -13.86
N ARG A 5 -2.85 1.93 -14.51
CA ARG A 5 -1.70 2.36 -15.32
C ARG A 5 -1.02 3.50 -14.56
N TYR A 6 0.29 3.43 -14.40
CA TYR A 6 1.06 4.48 -13.76
C TYR A 6 2.25 4.88 -14.63
N GLU A 7 2.66 6.13 -14.48
CA GLU A 7 3.73 6.78 -15.24
C GLU A 7 4.62 7.58 -14.30
N GLY A 8 5.90 7.65 -14.62
CA GLY A 8 6.88 8.43 -13.88
C GLY A 8 8.26 8.33 -14.52
N PHE A 9 9.26 8.77 -13.78
CA PHE A 9 10.66 8.68 -14.19
C PHE A 9 11.45 7.94 -13.10
N ASP A 10 12.45 7.18 -13.52
CA ASP A 10 13.42 6.63 -12.59
C ASP A 10 14.45 7.70 -12.15
N PRO A 11 15.38 7.38 -11.23
CA PRO A 11 16.38 8.35 -10.77
C PRO A 11 17.34 8.87 -11.85
N LYS A 12 17.45 8.21 -13.01
CA LYS A 12 18.27 8.65 -14.15
C LYS A 12 17.48 9.53 -15.13
N GLY A 13 16.18 9.68 -14.90
CA GLY A 13 15.28 10.42 -15.79
C GLY A 13 14.71 9.56 -16.92
N ASP A 14 14.90 8.24 -16.90
CA ASP A 14 14.32 7.36 -17.90
C ASP A 14 12.81 7.16 -17.62
N PRO A 15 11.93 7.24 -18.64
CA PRO A 15 10.50 7.12 -18.44
C PRO A 15 10.09 5.69 -18.06
N VAL A 16 9.20 5.58 -17.08
CA VAL A 16 8.58 4.32 -16.65
C VAL A 16 7.09 4.40 -16.93
N VAL A 17 6.58 3.50 -17.77
CA VAL A 17 5.15 3.36 -18.07
C VAL A 17 4.76 1.91 -17.87
N ARG A 18 3.89 1.63 -16.89
CA ARG A 18 3.49 0.25 -16.56
C ARG A 18 2.01 0.13 -16.28
N VAL A 19 1.50 -1.08 -16.52
CA VAL A 19 0.18 -1.53 -16.06
C VAL A 19 0.42 -2.56 -14.95
N ALA A 20 -0.21 -2.35 -13.81
CA ALA A 20 -0.07 -3.20 -12.64
C ALA A 20 -1.46 -3.63 -12.13
N ASP A 21 -1.53 -4.81 -11.55
CA ASP A 21 -2.72 -5.33 -10.87
C ASP A 21 -2.39 -5.89 -9.47
N GLY A 22 -3.42 -6.31 -8.74
CA GLY A 22 -3.29 -7.00 -7.46
C GLY A 22 -2.46 -6.25 -6.42
N PHE A 23 -1.49 -6.94 -5.82
CA PHE A 23 -0.63 -6.35 -4.79
C PHE A 23 0.28 -5.24 -5.35
N HIS A 24 0.78 -5.40 -6.58
CA HIS A 24 1.60 -4.38 -7.23
C HIS A 24 0.82 -3.07 -7.41
N ALA A 25 -0.41 -3.14 -7.91
CA ALA A 25 -1.27 -1.97 -8.02
C ALA A 25 -1.54 -1.33 -6.64
N ARG A 26 -1.73 -2.14 -5.61
CA ARG A 26 -2.01 -1.65 -4.24
C ARG A 26 -0.85 -0.85 -3.68
N VAL A 27 0.38 -1.34 -3.82
CA VAL A 27 1.57 -0.66 -3.30
C VAL A 27 1.77 0.68 -4.01
N VAL A 28 1.71 0.70 -5.35
CA VAL A 28 1.86 1.96 -6.11
C VAL A 28 0.81 3.00 -5.69
N GLN A 29 -0.45 2.58 -5.50
CA GLN A 29 -1.50 3.48 -5.00
C GLN A 29 -1.20 3.99 -3.58
N HIS A 30 -0.69 3.14 -2.68
CA HIS A 30 -0.30 3.55 -1.32
C HIS A 30 0.81 4.60 -1.34
N GLU A 31 1.86 4.36 -2.14
CA GLU A 31 2.98 5.30 -2.20
C GLU A 31 2.60 6.63 -2.85
N CYS A 32 1.78 6.60 -3.91
CA CYS A 32 1.28 7.83 -4.53
C CYS A 32 0.34 8.62 -3.63
N ASP A 33 -0.39 7.96 -2.71
CA ASP A 33 -1.24 8.64 -1.73
C ASP A 33 -0.42 9.59 -0.83
N HIS A 34 0.81 9.20 -0.46
CA HIS A 34 1.71 10.07 0.32
C HIS A 34 2.02 11.37 -0.41
N LEU A 35 2.17 11.34 -1.74
CA LEU A 35 2.46 12.52 -2.56
C LEU A 35 1.34 13.57 -2.53
N ILE A 36 0.11 13.15 -2.22
CA ILE A 36 -1.06 14.03 -2.09
C ILE A 36 -1.49 14.22 -0.63
N GLY A 37 -0.58 13.96 0.32
CA GLY A 37 -0.82 14.15 1.76
C GLY A 37 -1.83 13.18 2.36
N ARG A 38 -2.02 12.01 1.74
CA ARG A 38 -3.02 11.03 2.15
C ARG A 38 -2.35 9.79 2.75
N LEU A 39 -2.83 9.38 3.94
CA LEU A 39 -2.43 8.14 4.58
C LEU A 39 -3.53 7.08 4.47
N TYR A 40 -3.15 5.80 4.54
CA TYR A 40 -4.11 4.69 4.38
C TYR A 40 -5.31 4.72 5.36
N PRO A 41 -5.24 5.24 6.60
CA PRO A 41 -6.41 5.31 7.48
C PRO A 41 -7.56 6.12 6.88
N SER A 42 -7.24 7.17 6.11
CA SER A 42 -8.23 7.99 5.40
C SER A 42 -8.90 7.27 4.21
N ARG A 43 -8.39 6.11 3.78
CA ARG A 43 -8.95 5.27 2.71
C ARG A 43 -9.80 4.11 3.27
N ILE A 44 -9.80 3.89 4.59
CA ILE A 44 -10.53 2.80 5.23
C ILE A 44 -12.04 3.06 5.10
N LYS A 45 -12.77 2.08 4.58
CA LYS A 45 -14.23 2.14 4.42
C LYS A 45 -14.98 1.58 5.63
N ASP A 46 -14.35 0.65 6.33
CA ASP A 46 -14.92 -0.09 7.45
C ASP A 46 -13.88 -0.14 8.57
N PHE A 47 -14.09 0.69 9.60
CA PHE A 47 -13.15 0.83 10.72
C PHE A 47 -13.19 -0.34 11.70
N SER A 48 -14.14 -1.29 11.58
CA SER A 48 -14.08 -2.54 12.36
C SER A 48 -12.87 -3.41 12.00
N LYS A 49 -12.26 -3.17 10.83
CA LYS A 49 -11.05 -3.85 10.33
C LYS A 49 -9.76 -3.07 10.57
N PHE A 50 -9.82 -2.00 11.36
CA PHE A 50 -8.68 -1.16 11.70
C PHE A 50 -8.29 -1.38 13.16
N GLY A 51 -7.01 -1.61 13.43
CA GLY A 51 -6.53 -1.94 14.78
C GLY A 51 -5.04 -2.23 14.80
N PHE A 52 -4.55 -2.59 15.99
CA PHE A 52 -3.15 -2.97 16.20
C PHE A 52 -2.86 -4.36 15.63
N ILE A 53 -1.67 -4.53 15.06
CA ILE A 53 -1.25 -5.79 14.41
C ILE A 53 -1.35 -6.97 15.38
N GLU A 54 -0.89 -6.79 16.63
CA GLU A 54 -0.93 -7.84 17.66
C GLU A 54 -2.33 -8.35 18.00
N VAL A 55 -3.37 -7.53 17.81
CA VAL A 55 -4.77 -7.91 18.04
C VAL A 55 -5.39 -8.54 16.80
N LEU A 56 -5.08 -8.00 15.62
CA LEU A 56 -5.66 -8.45 14.35
C LEU A 56 -5.00 -9.71 13.80
N PHE A 57 -3.70 -9.89 14.04
CA PHE A 57 -2.88 -11.00 13.58
C PHE A 57 -1.92 -11.44 14.70
N PRO A 58 -2.44 -12.14 15.74
CA PRO A 58 -1.63 -12.56 16.89
C PRO A 58 -0.40 -13.38 16.52
N GLU A 59 -0.46 -14.15 15.44
CA GLU A 59 0.63 -14.97 14.90
C GLU A 59 1.80 -14.17 14.29
N LEU A 60 1.62 -12.86 14.05
CA LEU A 60 2.65 -11.96 13.54
C LEU A 60 3.28 -11.09 14.64
N ALA A 61 2.84 -11.25 15.90
CA ALA A 61 3.34 -10.45 17.02
C ALA A 61 4.82 -10.78 17.30
N PRO A 62 5.69 -9.76 17.46
CA PRO A 62 7.10 -9.99 17.78
C PRO A 62 7.21 -10.76 19.12
N GLY A 63 7.78 -11.96 19.08
CA GLY A 63 7.90 -12.88 20.22
C GLY A 63 7.28 -14.27 20.01
N THR A 64 6.65 -14.55 18.87
CA THR A 64 6.06 -15.87 18.54
C THR A 64 6.94 -16.76 17.64
N GLN A 65 8.20 -16.38 17.40
CA GLN A 65 9.19 -17.26 16.79
C GLN A 65 10.11 -17.81 17.88
N GLU A 66 9.74 -18.97 18.45
CA GLU A 66 10.68 -19.93 19.07
C GLU A 66 10.81 -21.15 18.15
#